data_AF-A0A0J7YQ42-F1
#
_entry.id   AF-A0A0J7YQ42-F1
#
_cell.length_a   1.000
_cell.length_b   1.000
_cell.length_c   1.000
_cell.angle_alpha   90.00
_cell.angle_beta   90.00
_cell.angle_gamma   90.00
#
_symmetry.space_group_name_H-M   'P 1'
#
loop_
_entity.id
_entity.type
_entity.pdbx_description
1 polymer ?
#
loop_
_entity_poly.entity_id
_entity_poly.type
_entity_poly.pdbx_seq_one_letter_code
_entity_poly.pdbx_strand_id
1 'polypeptide(L)'
;MAQAESLRFKLLGGLAVRRACNGVLRYCSPFFCYPISSFSHSGPISYVMENGAKGCEIIISGKLQAARAKSMKFKDGYMIKSGEAKNLYTDTATRNIELKQGVLGIKVSIMLPYDPTGTIAPNQTRAHSCSSLQARTVSTFPSPMSSSSTS
;
A
#
# COMPACT_ATOMS: atom_id res chain seq x y z
N MET A 1 -7.37 9.22 6.04
CA MET A 1 -7.55 9.85 7.39
C MET A 1 -7.68 8.84 8.55
N ALA A 2 -8.65 7.91 8.53
CA ALA A 2 -8.98 7.03 9.68
C ALA A 2 -7.81 6.20 10.25
N GLN A 3 -6.87 5.76 9.41
CA GLN A 3 -5.71 4.96 9.86
C GLN A 3 -4.72 5.75 10.73
N ALA A 4 -4.56 7.05 10.46
CA ALA A 4 -3.67 7.91 11.26
C ALA A 4 -4.25 8.19 12.66
N GLU A 5 -5.57 8.32 12.76
CA GLU A 5 -6.28 8.45 14.04
C GLU A 5 -6.25 7.14 14.83
N SER A 6 -6.44 6.02 14.16
CA SER A 6 -6.32 4.69 14.77
C SER A 6 -4.92 4.46 15.36
N LEU A 7 -3.86 4.89 14.65
CA LEU A 7 -2.49 4.86 15.18
C LEU A 7 -2.31 5.79 16.38
N ARG A 8 -2.91 6.99 16.36
CA ARG A 8 -2.89 7.92 17.49
C ARG A 8 -3.49 7.28 18.74
N PHE A 9 -4.68 6.70 18.65
CA PHE A 9 -5.33 6.06 19.80
C PHE A 9 -4.54 4.86 20.32
N LYS A 10 -3.97 4.02 19.43
CA LYS A 10 -3.11 2.89 19.83
C LYS A 10 -1.86 3.33 20.58
N LEU A 11 -1.23 4.44 20.17
CA LEU A 11 -0.04 4.97 20.81
C LEU A 11 -0.36 5.70 22.13
N LEU A 12 -1.49 6.41 22.21
CA LEU A 12 -1.99 6.98 23.47
C LEU A 12 -2.34 5.88 24.49
N GLY A 13 -2.84 4.74 24.02
CA GLY A 13 -3.10 3.55 24.85
C GLY A 13 -1.83 2.84 25.37
N GLY A 14 -0.63 3.38 25.15
CA GLY A 14 0.62 2.83 25.68
C GLY A 14 1.17 1.62 24.92
N LEU A 15 0.63 1.28 23.75
CA LEU A 15 1.21 0.22 22.93
C LEU A 15 2.58 0.63 22.39
N ALA A 16 3.53 -0.31 22.37
CA ALA A 16 4.82 -0.11 21.76
C ALA A 16 4.70 0.23 20.27
N VAL A 17 5.49 1.21 19.81
CA VAL A 17 5.40 1.80 18.47
C VAL A 17 5.53 0.76 17.35
N ARG A 18 6.47 -0.19 17.47
CA ARG A 18 6.64 -1.29 16.49
C ARG A 18 5.40 -2.18 16.43
N ARG A 19 4.80 -2.49 17.57
CA ARG A 19 3.59 -3.33 17.66
C ARG A 19 2.38 -2.60 17.09
N ALA A 20 2.22 -1.31 17.37
CA ALA A 20 1.15 -0.49 16.82
C ALA A 20 1.24 -0.36 15.28
N CYS A 21 2.43 -0.09 14.74
CA CYS A 21 2.64 0.05 13.29
C CYS A 21 2.45 -1.27 12.55
N ASN A 22 3.10 -2.35 13.00
CA ASN A 22 2.94 -3.65 12.39
C ASN A 22 1.50 -4.15 12.53
N GLY A 23 0.84 -3.81 13.64
CA GLY A 23 -0.60 -4.01 13.81
C GLY A 23 -1.38 -3.31 12.70
N VAL A 24 -1.16 -2.02 12.44
CA VAL A 24 -1.89 -1.28 11.40
C VAL A 24 -1.53 -1.72 9.98
N LEU A 25 -0.29 -2.14 9.72
CA LEU A 25 0.13 -2.72 8.43
C LEU A 25 -0.42 -4.13 8.19
N ARG A 26 -0.76 -4.86 9.26
CA ARG A 26 -1.32 -6.22 9.21
C ARG A 26 -2.81 -6.28 9.55
N TYR A 27 -3.42 -5.16 9.96
CA TYR A 27 -4.78 -5.10 10.51
C TYR A 27 -5.74 -5.47 9.39
N CYS A 28 -6.58 -6.50 9.48
CA CYS A 28 -7.03 -7.41 10.51
C CYS A 28 -6.05 -8.52 10.91
N SER A 29 -5.71 -8.52 12.20
CA SER A 29 -5.91 -9.76 12.97
C SER A 29 -6.41 -9.38 14.37
N PRO A 30 -7.53 -9.97 14.82
CA PRO A 30 -8.23 -9.65 16.05
C PRO A 30 -7.54 -10.29 17.26
N PHE A 31 -6.26 -10.01 17.52
CA PHE A 31 -5.55 -10.63 18.65
C PHE A 31 -5.80 -9.95 20.01
N PHE A 32 -6.93 -9.25 20.13
CA PHE A 32 -7.65 -9.08 21.41
C PHE A 32 -8.99 -9.83 21.41
N CYS A 33 -9.12 -10.88 20.58
CA CYS A 33 -10.06 -11.96 20.83
C CYS A 33 -9.33 -12.94 21.76
N TYR A 34 -9.68 -12.86 23.04
CA TYR A 34 -9.53 -13.95 23.98
C TYR A 34 -10.13 -15.25 23.40
N PRO A 35 -9.69 -16.42 23.89
CA PRO A 35 -9.65 -17.66 23.13
C PRO A 35 -11.02 -18.34 22.97
N ILE A 36 -11.01 -19.33 22.08
CA ILE A 36 -11.91 -20.47 21.87
C ILE A 36 -13.30 -20.23 21.26
N SER A 37 -13.53 -20.97 20.16
CA SER A 37 -14.73 -21.06 19.30
C SER A 37 -15.01 -19.79 18.48
N SER A 38 -14.85 -19.76 17.15
CA SER A 38 -15.26 -20.77 16.20
C SER A 38 -14.50 -20.65 14.89
N PHE A 39 -14.23 -21.82 14.33
CA PHE A 39 -13.75 -22.10 12.99
C PHE A 39 -14.47 -21.31 11.90
N SER A 40 -13.67 -20.74 10.99
CA SER A 40 -13.75 -20.91 9.52
C SER A 40 -13.59 -19.58 8.80
N HIS A 41 -12.40 -19.33 8.27
CA HIS A 41 -12.20 -18.88 6.89
C HIS A 41 -10.77 -19.22 6.47
N SER A 42 -10.68 -19.97 5.38
CA SER A 42 -9.45 -20.39 4.72
C SER A 42 -8.70 -19.20 4.13
N GLY A 43 -7.44 -19.02 4.54
CA GLY A 43 -6.44 -18.20 3.84
C GLY A 43 -5.89 -17.02 4.67
N PRO A 44 -4.56 -16.89 4.85
CA PRO A 44 -3.97 -15.69 5.42
C PRO A 44 -3.87 -14.61 4.33
N ILE A 45 -4.97 -13.91 4.09
CA ILE A 45 -4.99 -12.72 3.23
C ILE A 45 -4.87 -11.49 4.12
N SER A 46 -3.78 -10.76 3.93
CA SER A 46 -3.44 -9.53 4.67
C SER A 46 -4.50 -8.45 4.42
N TYR A 47 -5.32 -8.17 5.42
CA TYR A 47 -6.49 -7.27 5.34
C TYR A 47 -6.20 -5.80 4.96
N VAL A 48 -4.94 -5.33 5.09
CA VAL A 48 -4.53 -4.00 4.57
C VAL A 48 -4.53 -3.98 3.03
N MET A 49 -4.37 -5.15 2.40
CA MET A 49 -4.64 -5.36 0.97
C MET A 49 -6.13 -5.63 0.67
N GLU A 50 -6.95 -5.98 1.67
CA GLU A 50 -8.38 -6.28 1.49
C GLU A 50 -9.23 -5.02 1.29
N ASN A 51 -8.73 -3.86 1.72
CA ASN A 51 -9.26 -2.54 1.30
C ASN A 51 -8.77 -2.10 -0.10
N GLY A 52 -8.07 -2.97 -0.83
CA GLY A 52 -7.62 -2.71 -2.20
C GLY A 52 -6.39 -1.80 -2.33
N ALA A 53 -5.71 -1.44 -1.25
CA ALA A 53 -4.52 -0.57 -1.32
C ALA A 53 -3.29 -1.31 -1.91
N LYS A 54 -2.57 -0.65 -2.83
CA LYS A 54 -1.35 -1.22 -3.47
C LYS A 54 -0.12 -1.19 -2.57
N GLY A 55 -0.11 -0.30 -1.58
CA GLY A 55 0.98 -0.19 -0.62
C GLY A 55 0.70 0.88 0.44
N CYS A 56 1.38 0.75 1.57
CA CYS A 56 1.27 1.63 2.72
C CYS A 56 2.67 1.97 3.23
N GLU A 57 2.89 3.25 3.55
CA GLU A 57 4.09 3.72 4.23
C GLU A 57 3.69 4.51 5.48
N ILE A 58 4.19 4.09 6.63
CA ILE A 58 4.01 4.77 7.91
C ILE A 58 5.36 5.30 8.36
N ILE A 59 5.45 6.60 8.60
CA ILE A 59 6.61 7.27 9.14
C ILE A 59 6.23 7.82 10.51
N ILE A 60 6.99 7.44 11.53
CA ILE A 60 6.86 7.99 12.87
C ILE A 60 8.12 8.75 13.19
N SER A 61 8.00 10.04 13.45
CA SER A 61 9.07 10.93 13.86
C SER A 61 8.87 11.38 15.30
N GLY A 62 9.95 11.51 16.07
CA GLY A 62 9.91 12.13 17.39
C GLY A 62 10.80 11.45 18.42
N LYS A 63 10.55 11.76 19.70
CA LYS A 63 11.31 11.23 20.85
C LYS A 63 10.77 9.86 21.25
N LEU A 64 11.32 8.79 20.68
CA LEU A 64 10.81 7.43 20.86
C LEU A 64 11.37 6.70 22.09
N GLN A 65 12.69 6.76 22.28
CA GLN A 65 13.39 6.10 23.40
C GLN A 65 14.57 6.91 23.95
N ALA A 66 15.09 7.87 23.17
CA ALA A 66 16.24 8.68 23.55
C ALA A 66 15.87 10.17 23.57
N ALA A 67 16.72 10.99 24.20
CA ALA A 67 16.55 12.44 24.27
C ALA A 67 16.52 13.11 22.87
N ARG A 68 17.12 12.46 21.87
CA ARG A 68 17.16 12.92 20.47
C ARG A 68 16.03 12.32 19.64
N ALA A 69 15.45 13.13 18.75
CA ALA A 69 14.42 12.68 17.82
C ALA A 69 14.97 11.62 16.84
N LYS A 70 14.17 10.58 16.61
CA LYS A 70 14.43 9.52 15.62
C LYS A 70 13.21 9.37 14.72
N SER A 71 13.43 9.02 13.46
CA SER A 71 12.37 8.70 12.52
C SER A 71 12.40 7.22 12.16
N MET A 72 11.32 6.50 12.46
CA MET A 72 11.10 5.11 12.04
C MET A 72 10.21 5.09 10.82
N LYS A 73 10.59 4.31 9.81
CA LYS A 73 9.83 4.14 8.57
C LYS A 73 9.42 2.68 8.46
N PHE A 74 8.13 2.43 8.36
CA PHE A 74 7.55 1.12 8.12
C PHE A 74 6.88 1.16 6.75
N LYS A 75 7.21 0.23 5.88
CA LYS A 75 6.70 0.17 4.51
C LYS A 75 6.20 -1.23 4.24
N ASP A 76 5.07 -1.31 3.56
CA ASP A 76 4.53 -2.55 3.04
C ASP A 76 3.92 -2.30 1.66
N GLY A 77 4.09 -3.25 0.74
CA GLY A 77 3.65 -3.11 -0.65
C GLY A 77 4.38 -2.06 -1.49
N TYR A 78 3.76 -1.65 -2.60
CA TYR A 78 4.35 -0.76 -3.59
C TYR A 78 3.96 0.70 -3.36
N MET A 79 4.95 1.60 -3.35
CA MET A 79 4.76 3.03 -3.10
C MET A 79 5.55 3.86 -4.12
N ILE A 80 4.87 4.73 -4.87
CA ILE A 80 5.52 5.69 -5.75
C ILE A 80 6.05 6.85 -4.91
N LYS A 81 7.33 7.18 -5.07
CA LYS A 81 7.97 8.31 -4.38
C LYS A 81 8.26 9.51 -5.29
N SER A 82 8.26 9.31 -6.59
CA SER A 82 8.75 10.25 -7.59
C SER A 82 7.62 10.75 -8.50
N GLY A 83 7.72 12.01 -8.91
CA GLY A 83 6.80 12.66 -9.85
C GLY A 83 5.46 13.08 -9.25
N GLU A 84 4.64 13.69 -10.10
CA GLU A 84 3.28 14.17 -9.77
C GLU A 84 2.32 13.04 -9.42
N ALA A 85 2.54 11.85 -9.98
CA ALA A 85 1.78 10.63 -9.70
C ALA A 85 1.69 10.32 -8.19
N LYS A 86 2.66 10.75 -7.38
CA LYS A 86 2.57 10.61 -5.92
C LYS A 86 1.35 11.33 -5.34
N ASN A 87 1.08 12.57 -5.75
CA ASN A 87 -0.01 13.37 -5.17
C ASN A 87 -1.37 12.86 -5.64
N LEU A 88 -1.45 12.30 -6.85
CA LEU A 88 -2.68 11.75 -7.43
C LEU A 88 -3.02 10.38 -6.82
N TYR A 89 -2.02 9.51 -6.65
CA TYR A 89 -2.22 8.12 -6.24
C TYR A 89 -2.00 7.84 -4.75
N THR A 90 -1.58 8.83 -3.97
CA THR A 90 -1.26 8.63 -2.54
C THR A 90 -2.15 9.51 -1.68
N ASP A 91 -2.99 8.89 -0.86
CA ASP A 91 -3.61 9.58 0.26
C ASP A 91 -2.56 9.74 1.36
N THR A 92 -2.26 10.98 1.73
CA THR A 92 -1.30 11.26 2.81
C THR A 92 -2.03 11.91 3.97
N ALA A 93 -1.83 11.36 5.18
CA ALA A 93 -2.40 11.88 6.41
C ALA A 93 -1.30 12.05 7.45
N THR A 94 -1.22 13.24 8.04
CA THR A 94 -0.33 13.54 9.17
C THR A 94 -1.16 13.76 10.43
N ARG A 95 -0.64 13.27 11.56
CA ARG A 95 -1.21 13.49 12.89
C ARG A 95 -0.09 13.66 13.90
N ASN A 96 -0.30 14.54 14.85
CA ASN A 96 0.56 14.70 16.01
C ASN A 96 -0.04 13.93 17.21
N ILE A 97 0.85 13.42 18.06
CA ILE A 97 0.50 12.78 19.32
C ILE A 97 1.30 13.47 20.40
N GLU A 98 0.63 13.93 21.43
CA GLU A 98 1.24 14.49 22.62
C GLU A 98 1.34 13.37 23.65
N LEU A 99 2.56 12.93 23.94
CA LEU A 99 2.86 12.03 25.05
C LEU A 99 3.56 12.82 26.15
N LYS A 100 3.56 12.31 27.38
CA LYS A 100 4.31 12.91 28.51
C LYS A 100 5.80 13.09 28.19
N GLN A 101 6.37 12.23 27.35
CA GLN A 101 7.78 12.28 26.93
C GLN A 101 8.06 13.34 25.84
N GLY A 102 7.02 13.88 25.21
CA GLY A 102 7.08 14.87 24.13
C GLY A 102 6.12 14.55 22.97
N VAL A 103 6.28 15.28 21.87
CA VAL A 103 5.42 15.13 20.70
C VAL A 103 5.99 14.09 19.73
N LEU A 104 5.15 13.17 19.27
CA LEU A 104 5.41 12.27 18.15
C LEU A 104 4.59 12.71 16.93
N GLY A 105 5.24 12.74 15.77
CA GLY A 105 4.59 12.92 14.47
C GLY A 105 4.35 11.57 13.81
N ILE A 106 3.12 11.33 13.37
CA ILE A 106 2.76 10.23 12.49
C ILE A 106 2.48 10.81 11.11
N LYS A 107 3.05 10.17 10.09
CA LYS A 107 2.69 10.38 8.69
C LYS A 107 2.37 9.03 8.08
N VAL A 108 1.13 8.86 7.63
CA VAL A 108 0.67 7.68 6.90
C VAL A 108 0.47 8.08 5.45
N SER A 109 1.03 7.31 4.54
CA SER A 109 0.85 7.42 3.10
C SER A 109 0.26 6.10 2.61
N ILE A 110 -0.93 6.15 2.01
CA ILE A 110 -1.62 4.97 1.47
C ILE A 110 -1.69 5.15 -0.05
N MET A 111 -1.19 4.16 -0.77
CA MET A 111 -1.28 4.14 -2.22
C MET A 111 -2.62 3.52 -2.65
N LEU A 112 -3.42 4.29 -3.38
CA LEU A 112 -4.68 3.83 -3.95
C LEU A 112 -4.44 2.84 -5.12
N PRO A 113 -5.35 1.88 -5.33
CA PRO A 113 -5.34 1.05 -6.53
C PRO A 113 -5.54 1.90 -7.78
N TYR A 114 -5.25 1.32 -8.95
CA TYR A 114 -5.56 1.95 -10.23
C TYR A 114 -6.73 1.18 -10.77
N ASP A 115 -7.89 1.81 -10.81
CA ASP A 115 -9.11 1.22 -11.31
C ASP A 115 -9.49 1.90 -12.63
N PRO A 116 -9.63 1.16 -13.74
CA PRO A 116 -9.97 1.74 -15.04
C PRO A 116 -11.40 2.31 -15.09
N THR A 117 -12.23 1.99 -14.10
CA THR A 117 -13.62 2.44 -13.98
C THR A 117 -13.77 3.82 -13.33
N GLY A 118 -12.70 4.36 -12.71
CA GLY A 118 -12.66 5.73 -12.21
C GLY A 118 -13.48 6.04 -10.96
N THR A 119 -14.08 5.04 -10.29
CA THR A 119 -14.96 5.27 -9.14
C THR A 119 -14.20 5.55 -7.83
N ILE A 120 -13.00 4.98 -7.67
CA ILE A 120 -12.24 4.99 -6.40
C ILE A 120 -10.86 5.65 -6.57
N ALA A 121 -10.35 5.77 -7.79
CA ALA A 121 -9.00 6.26 -8.08
C ALA A 121 -8.94 7.13 -9.34
N PRO A 122 -7.95 8.04 -9.47
CA PRO A 122 -7.81 8.89 -10.64
C PRO A 122 -7.48 8.09 -11.90
N ASN A 123 -8.13 8.46 -13.01
CA ASN A 123 -8.08 7.77 -14.30
C ASN A 123 -6.81 8.07 -15.12
N GLN A 124 -5.63 8.17 -14.48
CA GLN A 124 -4.39 8.56 -15.17
C GLN A 124 -3.40 7.40 -15.29
N THR A 125 -3.49 6.63 -16.36
CA THR A 125 -2.63 5.47 -16.67
C THR A 125 -1.20 5.60 -16.12
N ARG A 126 -0.81 4.71 -15.21
CA ARG A 126 0.52 4.74 -14.59
C ARG A 126 1.59 4.50 -15.65
N ALA A 127 2.58 5.39 -15.72
CA ALA A 127 3.69 5.34 -16.68
C ALA A 127 4.60 4.08 -16.58
N HIS A 128 4.49 3.28 -15.52
CA HIS A 128 5.38 2.13 -15.26
C HIS A 128 4.72 0.76 -15.31
N SER A 129 3.39 0.66 -15.47
CA SER A 129 2.76 -0.62 -15.81
C SER A 129 2.54 -0.64 -17.31
N CYS A 130 3.58 -1.02 -18.06
CA CYS A 130 3.40 -1.60 -19.38
C CYS A 130 2.62 -2.90 -19.17
N SER A 131 1.29 -2.82 -19.11
CA SER A 131 0.43 -3.95 -19.40
C SER A 131 0.70 -4.25 -20.87
N SER A 132 1.63 -5.17 -21.09
CA SER A 132 1.95 -5.76 -22.38
C SER A 132 0.68 -5.85 -23.20
N LEU A 133 0.58 -4.99 -24.21
CA LEU A 133 -0.23 -5.26 -25.36
C LEU A 133 0.14 -6.69 -25.75
N GLN A 134 -0.82 -7.62 -25.60
CA GLN A 134 -0.72 -8.90 -26.27
C GLN A 134 -0.24 -8.59 -27.67
N ALA A 135 0.94 -9.11 -28.02
CA ALA A 135 1.45 -9.00 -29.36
C ALA A 135 0.33 -9.52 -30.26
N ARG A 136 -0.36 -8.60 -30.94
CA ARG A 136 -1.43 -8.95 -31.87
C ARG A 136 -0.71 -9.73 -32.96
N THR A 137 -0.88 -11.06 -32.95
CA THR A 137 -0.33 -11.96 -33.95
C THR A 137 -0.91 -11.62 -35.31
N VAL A 138 -0.22 -10.77 -36.07
CA VAL A 138 -0.30 -10.61 -37.53
C VAL A 138 0.92 -9.76 -37.90
N SER A 139 1.97 -10.33 -38.48
CA SER A 139 1.97 -10.75 -39.86
C SER A 139 2.66 -12.11 -40.06
N THR A 140 1.90 -13.11 -40.51
CA THR A 140 2.42 -14.05 -41.51
C THR A 140 3.06 -13.23 -42.63
N PHE A 141 4.39 -13.33 -42.79
CA PHE A 141 5.01 -13.01 -44.07
C PHE A 141 4.32 -13.89 -45.12
N PRO A 142 3.78 -13.34 -46.22
CA PRO A 142 3.40 -14.19 -47.33
C PRO A 142 4.69 -14.84 -47.85
N SER A 143 4.76 -16.17 -47.78
CA SER A 143 5.77 -16.94 -48.49
C SER A 143 5.66 -16.62 -49.99
N PRO A 144 6.77 -16.36 -50.70
CA PRO A 144 6.72 -16.14 -52.14
C PRO A 144 6.20 -17.42 -52.80
N MET A 145 5.15 -17.29 -53.61
CA MET A 145 4.63 -18.39 -54.42
C MET A 145 5.74 -18.91 -55.33
N SER A 146 6.08 -20.19 -55.19
CA SER A 146 6.86 -20.93 -56.18
C SER A 146 6.01 -21.08 -57.45
N SER A 147 6.26 -20.27 -58.47
CA SER A 147 5.76 -20.56 -59.82
C SER A 147 6.65 -21.61 -60.46
N SER A 148 6.21 -22.87 -60.39
CA SER A 148 6.62 -23.90 -61.33
C SER A 148 5.97 -23.61 -62.69
N SER A 149 6.78 -23.38 -63.72
CA SER A 149 6.34 -23.58 -65.10
C SER A 149 7.50 -24.12 -65.92
N THR A 150 7.35 -25.40 -66.22
CA THR A 150 8.06 -26.27 -67.15
C THR A 150 8.25 -25.66 -68.54
N SER A 151 9.44 -25.86 -69.12
CA SER A 151 9.66 -26.30 -70.51
C SER A 151 11.13 -26.65 -70.70
#